data_AF-A0A251U8L8-F1
#
_entry.id   AF-A0A251U8L8-F1
#
_cell.length_a   1.000
_cell.length_b   1.000
_cell.length_c   1.000
_cell.angle_alpha   90.00
_cell.angle_beta   90.00
_cell.angle_gamma   90.00
#
_symmetry.space_group_name_H-M   'P 1'
#
loop_
_entity.id
_entity.type
_entity.pdbx_description
1 polymer ?
#
loop_
_entity_poly.entity_id
_entity_poly.type
_entity_poly.pdbx_seq_one_letter_code
_entity_poly.pdbx_strand_id
1 'polypeptide(L)'
;MCLRLNSLSLSQIGSFDRLLWVQSLDLSHNQLHSIEGLEALQLLSCLNLSHNNLSSFTALDPLRFLKSLRVLDISYNEIGAHTVDTRRHLCSSPLSHTLDYDKKFEEVANGDETVVNFWEAYSIFGGLNITQLDNMGNAAAIYVMCVLS
;
A
#
# COMPACT_ATOMS: atom_id res chain seq x y z
N MET A 1 13.82 -17.83 1.43
CA MET A 1 12.79 -18.85 1.15
C MET A 1 11.70 -18.22 0.28
N CYS A 2 11.22 -18.93 -0.74
CA CYS A 2 10.13 -18.48 -1.61
C CYS A 2 8.87 -19.31 -1.34
N LEU A 3 7.73 -18.66 -1.16
CA LEU A 3 6.42 -19.28 -0.95
C LEU A 3 5.47 -18.78 -2.04
N ARG A 4 4.79 -19.70 -2.71
CA ARG A 4 3.79 -19.39 -3.74
C ARG A 4 2.42 -19.87 -3.30
N LEU A 5 1.46 -18.95 -3.29
CA LEU A 5 0.07 -19.12 -2.89
C LEU A 5 -0.86 -18.46 -3.92
N ASN A 6 -0.42 -18.38 -5.18
CA ASN A 6 -1.16 -17.74 -6.27
C ASN A 6 -2.30 -18.64 -6.79
N SER A 7 -3.37 -18.04 -7.32
CA SER A 7 -4.49 -18.76 -7.96
C SER A 7 -5.22 -19.76 -7.04
N LEU A 8 -5.29 -19.47 -5.74
CA LEU A 8 -5.95 -20.31 -4.73
C LEU A 8 -7.33 -19.79 -4.32
N SER A 9 -7.80 -18.69 -4.94
CA SER A 9 -9.05 -18.00 -4.57
C SER A 9 -9.08 -17.57 -3.10
N LEU A 10 -7.92 -17.16 -2.56
CA LEU A 10 -7.83 -16.65 -1.19
C LEU A 10 -8.54 -15.30 -1.10
N SER A 11 -9.48 -15.17 -0.17
CA SER A 11 -10.16 -13.89 0.12
C SER A 11 -9.53 -13.10 1.27
N GLN A 12 -8.78 -13.80 2.13
CA GLN A 12 -8.13 -13.23 3.31
C GLN A 12 -6.80 -13.94 3.59
N ILE A 13 -5.90 -13.20 4.22
CA ILE A 13 -4.67 -13.74 4.79
C ILE A 13 -4.96 -14.16 6.24
N GLY A 14 -4.44 -15.32 6.64
CA GLY A 14 -4.41 -15.73 8.06
C GLY A 14 -3.11 -15.30 8.75
N SER A 15 -2.95 -15.65 10.02
CA SER A 15 -1.69 -15.39 10.75
C SER A 15 -0.49 -16.11 10.12
N PHE A 16 0.51 -15.34 9.68
CA PHE A 16 1.79 -15.84 9.19
C PHE A 16 2.91 -15.86 10.24
N ASP A 17 2.56 -15.83 11.53
CA ASP A 17 3.49 -15.70 12.67
C ASP A 17 4.59 -16.77 12.72
N ARG A 18 4.42 -17.88 12.00
CA ARG A 18 5.39 -18.98 11.90
C ARG A 18 6.25 -18.95 10.63
N LEU A 19 5.95 -18.06 9.67
CA LEU A 19 6.63 -17.98 8.38
C LEU A 19 7.69 -16.86 8.33
N LEU A 20 8.32 -16.56 9.47
CA LEU A 20 9.24 -15.43 9.65
C LEU A 20 10.46 -15.44 8.72
N TRP A 21 10.80 -16.59 8.11
CA TRP A 21 11.95 -16.74 7.19
C TRP A 21 11.60 -16.57 5.70
N VAL A 22 10.35 -16.29 5.37
CA VAL A 22 9.93 -16.04 3.98
C VAL A 22 10.55 -14.74 3.48
N GLN A 23 11.19 -14.81 2.33
CA GLN A 23 11.83 -13.67 1.65
C GLN A 23 11.10 -13.28 0.38
N SER A 24 10.44 -14.24 -0.27
CA SER A 24 9.63 -14.01 -1.45
C SER A 24 8.27 -14.67 -1.27
N LEU A 25 7.21 -13.91 -1.49
CA LEU A 25 5.82 -14.35 -1.35
C LEU A 25 5.04 -13.97 -2.61
N ASP A 26 4.47 -14.98 -3.26
CA ASP A 26 3.58 -14.79 -4.40
C ASP A 26 2.14 -15.09 -3.97
N LEU A 27 1.31 -14.05 -3.94
CA LEU A 27 -0.12 -14.07 -3.63
C LEU A 27 -0.96 -13.60 -4.83
N SER A 28 -0.38 -13.59 -6.03
CA SER A 28 -1.05 -13.11 -7.24
C SER A 28 -2.28 -13.94 -7.60
N HIS A 29 -3.20 -13.35 -8.37
CA HIS A 29 -4.41 -14.02 -8.86
C HIS A 29 -5.26 -14.64 -7.73
N ASN A 30 -5.50 -13.89 -6.67
CA ASN A 30 -6.41 -14.26 -5.59
C ASN A 30 -7.56 -13.24 -5.52
N GLN A 31 -8.31 -13.24 -4.42
CA GLN A 31 -9.46 -12.36 -4.18
C GLN A 31 -9.24 -11.53 -2.90
N LEU A 32 -7.98 -11.17 -2.63
CA LEU A 32 -7.61 -10.48 -1.41
C LEU A 32 -8.12 -9.03 -1.44
N HIS A 33 -8.77 -8.62 -0.36
CA HIS A 33 -9.23 -7.24 -0.15
C HIS A 33 -8.35 -6.48 0.85
N SER A 34 -7.47 -7.19 1.56
CA SER A 34 -6.51 -6.66 2.53
C SER A 34 -5.34 -7.64 2.65
N ILE A 35 -4.18 -7.13 3.06
CA ILE A 35 -3.00 -7.94 3.38
C ILE A 35 -2.70 -8.04 4.88
N GLU A 36 -3.70 -7.77 5.72
CA GLU A 36 -3.62 -7.97 7.18
C GLU A 36 -3.15 -9.39 7.51
N GLY A 37 -2.20 -9.53 8.42
CA GLY A 37 -1.54 -10.79 8.78
C GLY A 37 -0.15 -10.99 8.16
N LEU A 38 0.28 -10.10 7.25
CA LEU A 38 1.66 -10.11 6.71
C LEU A 38 2.67 -9.38 7.61
N GLU A 39 2.25 -8.66 8.65
CA GLU A 39 3.09 -7.75 9.46
C GLU A 39 4.29 -8.46 10.08
N ALA A 40 4.16 -9.75 10.38
CA ALA A 40 5.22 -10.56 10.98
C ALA A 40 6.36 -10.92 10.00
N LEU A 41 6.18 -10.75 8.68
CA LEU A 41 7.14 -11.16 7.66
C LEU A 41 8.30 -10.15 7.46
N GLN A 42 9.02 -9.87 8.54
CA GLN A 42 10.07 -8.84 8.60
C GLN A 42 11.24 -9.06 7.62
N LEU A 43 11.43 -10.29 7.13
CA LEU A 43 12.46 -10.66 6.14
C LEU A 43 11.96 -10.66 4.69
N LEU A 44 10.69 -10.34 4.45
CA LEU A 44 10.11 -10.32 3.11
C LEU A 44 10.75 -9.21 2.28
N SER A 45 11.34 -9.58 1.14
CA SER A 45 12.01 -8.68 0.21
C SER A 45 11.29 -8.55 -1.13
N CYS A 46 10.52 -9.58 -1.52
CA CYS A 46 9.72 -9.61 -2.75
C CYS A 46 8.28 -10.05 -2.44
N LEU A 47 7.31 -9.23 -2.84
CA LEU A 47 5.89 -9.51 -2.66
C LEU A 47 5.13 -9.26 -3.96
N ASN A 48 4.43 -10.28 -4.45
CA ASN A 48 3.52 -10.16 -5.58
C ASN A 48 2.06 -10.27 -5.09
N LEU A 49 1.29 -9.20 -5.28
CA LEU A 49 -0.14 -9.06 -4.97
C LEU A 49 -0.95 -8.74 -6.24
N SER A 50 -0.36 -8.90 -7.43
CA SER A 50 -1.05 -8.60 -8.68
C SER A 50 -2.34 -9.39 -8.85
N HIS A 51 -3.32 -8.83 -9.56
CA HIS A 51 -4.61 -9.49 -9.80
C HIS A 51 -5.30 -9.94 -8.51
N ASN A 52 -5.58 -8.97 -7.63
CA ASN A 52 -6.41 -9.12 -6.42
C ASN A 52 -7.50 -8.04 -6.40
N ASN A 53 -8.23 -7.89 -5.29
CA ASN A 53 -9.31 -6.91 -5.11
C ASN A 53 -8.94 -5.83 -4.08
N LEU A 54 -7.67 -5.42 -4.04
CA LEU A 54 -7.22 -4.37 -3.11
C LEU A 54 -7.76 -3.02 -3.60
N SER A 55 -8.68 -2.41 -2.85
CA SER A 55 -9.41 -1.23 -3.31
C SER A 55 -8.95 0.11 -2.69
N SER A 56 -8.19 0.06 -1.60
CA SER A 56 -7.77 1.25 -0.83
C SER A 56 -6.30 1.16 -0.42
N PHE A 57 -5.71 2.31 -0.05
CA PHE A 57 -4.39 2.34 0.58
C PHE A 57 -4.40 1.65 1.95
N THR A 58 -5.49 1.76 2.71
CA THR A 58 -5.63 1.07 4.01
C THR A 58 -5.53 -0.45 3.90
N ALA A 59 -5.93 -1.05 2.77
CA ALA A 59 -5.74 -2.48 2.50
C ALA A 59 -4.25 -2.88 2.47
N LEU A 60 -3.34 -1.93 2.24
CA LEU A 60 -1.89 -2.07 2.18
C LEU A 60 -1.18 -1.62 3.47
N ASP A 61 -1.91 -1.20 4.50
CA ASP A 61 -1.35 -0.71 5.76
C ASP A 61 -0.24 -1.61 6.35
N PRO A 62 -0.34 -2.95 6.32
CA PRO A 62 0.70 -3.85 6.82
C PRO A 62 2.07 -3.69 6.17
N LEU A 63 2.17 -3.16 4.95
CA LEU A 63 3.44 -2.93 4.26
C LEU A 63 4.38 -2.04 5.09
N ARG A 64 3.85 -1.13 5.92
CA ARG A 64 4.64 -0.23 6.78
C ARG A 64 5.59 -0.99 7.70
N PHE A 65 5.28 -2.24 8.04
CA PHE A 65 6.08 -3.10 8.92
C PHE A 65 7.14 -3.90 8.16
N LEU A 66 7.06 -4.00 6.83
CA LEU A 66 7.93 -4.84 6.02
C LEU A 66 9.19 -4.09 5.57
N LYS A 67 10.07 -3.75 6.52
CA LYS A 67 11.26 -2.90 6.28
C LYS A 67 12.28 -3.50 5.29
N SER A 68 12.24 -4.82 5.10
CA SER A 68 13.09 -5.53 4.15
C SER A 68 12.53 -5.54 2.73
N LEU A 69 11.31 -5.05 2.50
CA LEU A 69 10.65 -5.09 1.19
C LEU A 69 11.41 -4.21 0.19
N ARG A 70 11.66 -4.76 -1.01
CA ARG A 70 12.42 -4.11 -2.09
C ARG A 70 11.69 -4.18 -3.43
N VAL A 71 10.95 -5.26 -3.66
CA VAL A 71 10.20 -5.50 -4.89
C VAL A 71 8.74 -5.73 -4.51
N LEU A 72 7.86 -4.91 -5.06
CA LEU A 72 6.42 -4.98 -4.82
C LEU A 72 5.67 -4.90 -6.15
N ASP A 73 4.77 -5.84 -6.36
CA ASP A 73 3.82 -5.80 -7.47
C ASP A 73 2.40 -5.75 -6.89
N ILE A 74 1.71 -4.64 -7.12
CA ILE A 74 0.30 -4.42 -6.76
C ILE A 74 -0.54 -4.16 -8.01
N SER A 75 -0.04 -4.51 -9.20
CA SER A 75 -0.72 -4.28 -10.46
C SER A 75 -2.08 -4.99 -10.54
N TYR A 76 -2.98 -4.47 -11.37
CA TYR A 76 -4.31 -5.03 -11.63
C TYR A 76 -5.09 -5.31 -10.34
N ASN A 77 -5.15 -4.29 -9.48
CA ASN A 77 -6.04 -4.21 -8.32
C ASN A 77 -7.03 -3.05 -8.53
N GLU A 78 -7.75 -2.65 -7.49
CA GLU A 78 -8.78 -1.61 -7.54
C GLU A 78 -8.35 -0.36 -6.74
N ILE A 79 -7.05 -0.16 -6.52
CA ILE A 79 -6.55 0.88 -5.62
C ILE A 79 -6.89 2.26 -6.18
N GLY A 80 -7.62 3.04 -5.38
CA GLY A 80 -8.09 4.37 -5.75
C GLY A 80 -9.34 4.38 -6.63
N ALA A 81 -9.94 3.22 -6.91
CA ALA A 81 -11.23 3.15 -7.61
C ALA A 81 -12.39 3.67 -6.73
N HIS A 82 -12.21 3.63 -5.41
CA HIS A 82 -13.17 4.18 -4.45
C HIS A 82 -12.53 5.32 -3.68
N THR A 83 -13.05 6.53 -3.87
CA THR A 83 -12.65 7.71 -3.11
C THR A 83 -13.09 7.53 -1.66
N VAL A 84 -12.10 7.44 -0.78
CA VAL A 84 -12.12 7.88 0.62
C VAL A 84 -12.81 6.93 1.63
N ASP A 85 -12.00 6.17 2.37
CA ASP A 85 -12.39 5.74 3.73
C ASP A 85 -11.99 6.83 4.75
N THR A 86 -12.68 7.98 4.70
CA THR A 86 -12.51 9.09 5.67
C THR A 86 -12.85 8.66 7.10
N ARG A 87 -13.49 7.50 7.30
CA ARG A 87 -13.98 7.08 8.60
C ARG A 87 -12.86 6.69 9.57
N ARG A 88 -11.68 6.30 9.08
CA ARG A 88 -10.57 5.93 9.98
C ARG A 88 -9.76 7.12 10.51
N HIS A 89 -9.75 8.26 9.82
CA HIS A 89 -8.93 9.42 10.18
C HIS A 89 -9.71 10.58 10.81
N LEU A 90 -11.04 10.52 10.89
CA LEU A 90 -11.85 11.48 11.66
C LEU A 90 -11.62 11.38 13.18
N CYS A 91 -10.86 10.39 13.66
CA CYS A 91 -10.57 10.21 15.09
C CYS A 91 -9.08 9.99 15.35
N SER A 92 -8.23 10.88 14.83
CA SER A 92 -6.86 11.04 15.35
C SER A 92 -6.42 12.50 15.25
N SER A 93 -7.24 13.43 15.75
CA SER A 93 -6.78 14.79 15.98
C SER A 93 -6.32 14.94 17.42
N PRO A 94 -5.04 15.28 17.61
CA PRO A 94 -4.66 16.19 18.66
C PRO A 94 -3.83 17.32 18.01
N LEU A 95 -4.46 18.45 17.67
CA LEU A 95 -3.90 19.70 17.09
C LEU A 95 -3.92 19.70 15.54
N SER A 96 -4.68 20.52 14.80
CA SER A 96 -5.02 21.93 15.01
C SER A 96 -3.82 22.80 15.41
N HIS A 97 -2.73 22.76 14.66
CA HIS A 97 -1.96 23.97 14.38
C HIS A 97 -0.96 23.76 13.23
N THR A 98 -0.93 24.75 12.36
CA THR A 98 0.05 25.04 11.31
C THR A 98 1.47 24.62 11.69
N LEU A 99 2.03 23.64 10.99
CA LEU A 99 3.47 23.44 10.91
C LEU A 99 3.85 23.49 9.44
N ASP A 100 4.51 24.61 9.12
CA ASP A 100 5.44 24.87 8.03
C ASP A 100 5.74 23.65 7.14
N TYR A 101 4.82 23.33 6.24
CA TYR A 101 5.07 22.38 5.16
C TYR A 101 5.73 23.18 4.04
N ASP A 102 6.95 22.76 3.73
CA ASP A 102 7.82 23.33 2.71
C ASP A 102 7.02 23.63 1.42
N LYS A 103 6.92 24.92 1.09
CA LYS A 103 6.18 25.51 -0.04
C LYS A 103 6.79 25.10 -1.40
N LYS A 104 6.74 23.81 -1.73
CA LYS A 104 7.21 23.31 -3.02
C LYS A 104 6.17 22.57 -3.85
N PHE A 105 4.95 22.35 -3.32
CA PHE A 105 3.89 21.62 -4.03
C PHE A 105 2.55 22.37 -4.14
N GLU A 106 2.48 23.64 -3.76
CA GLU A 106 1.24 24.44 -3.79
C GLU A 106 1.01 25.28 -5.07
N GLU A 107 1.75 25.06 -6.15
CA GLU A 107 1.54 25.79 -7.42
C GLU A 107 0.88 24.96 -8.54
N VAL A 108 -0.02 24.02 -8.22
CA VAL A 108 -0.91 23.40 -9.27
C VAL A 108 -2.33 23.06 -8.78
N ALA A 109 -2.82 23.62 -7.67
CA ALA A 109 -4.15 23.27 -7.16
C ALA A 109 -5.16 24.43 -7.31
N ASN A 110 -5.66 24.62 -8.53
CA ASN A 110 -6.91 25.35 -8.74
C ASN A 110 -8.08 24.43 -8.33
N GLY A 111 -8.48 24.50 -7.06
CA GLY A 111 -9.85 24.24 -6.60
C GLY A 111 -10.50 22.92 -7.01
N ASP A 112 -9.74 21.83 -7.08
CA ASP A 112 -10.26 20.51 -7.41
C ASP A 112 -10.23 19.60 -6.17
N GLU A 113 -11.35 18.94 -5.88
CA GLU A 113 -11.54 17.95 -4.80
C GLU A 113 -10.60 16.72 -4.97
N THR A 114 -9.78 16.68 -6.02
CA THR A 114 -8.81 15.64 -6.36
C THR A 114 -7.49 15.71 -5.58
N VAL A 115 -7.25 16.76 -4.80
CA VAL A 115 -6.06 16.87 -3.91
C VAL A 115 -6.22 16.03 -2.62
N VAL A 116 -7.33 15.32 -2.45
CA VAL A 116 -7.59 14.47 -1.30
C VAL A 116 -6.64 13.25 -1.28
N ASN A 117 -5.70 13.29 -0.33
CA ASN A 117 -5.11 12.15 0.39
C ASN A 117 -3.96 11.33 -0.25
N PHE A 118 -2.97 12.01 -0.85
CA PHE A 118 -1.64 11.41 -1.09
C PHE A 118 -0.93 10.94 0.19
N TRP A 119 -1.32 11.50 1.34
CA TRP A 119 -0.74 11.21 2.64
C TRP A 119 -0.83 9.73 3.05
N GLU A 120 -1.87 9.01 2.63
CA GLU A 120 -2.01 7.57 2.95
C GLU A 120 -0.93 6.75 2.24
N ALA A 121 -0.71 7.01 0.95
CA ALA A 121 0.38 6.39 0.20
C ALA A 121 1.75 6.75 0.82
N TYR A 122 1.98 8.03 1.16
CA TYR A 122 3.21 8.45 1.83
C TYR A 122 3.42 7.77 3.19
N SER A 123 2.36 7.62 3.99
CA SER A 123 2.42 6.95 5.30
C SER A 123 2.83 5.48 5.19
N ILE A 124 2.45 4.80 4.11
CA ILE A 124 2.75 3.39 3.86
C ILE A 124 4.12 3.22 3.21
N PHE A 125 4.38 3.96 2.13
CA PHE A 125 5.56 3.77 1.27
C PHE A 125 6.76 4.63 1.67
N GLY A 126 6.55 5.81 2.27
CA GLY A 126 7.62 6.76 2.56
C GLY A 126 8.69 6.23 3.53
N GLY A 127 8.35 5.22 4.34
CA GLY A 127 9.28 4.52 5.23
C GLY A 127 9.87 3.23 4.66
N LEU A 128 9.63 2.92 3.38
CA LEU A 128 10.10 1.72 2.70
C LEU A 128 11.20 2.07 1.69
N ASN A 129 12.10 1.12 1.45
CA ASN A 129 13.17 1.27 0.47
C ASN A 129 12.86 0.43 -0.78
N ILE A 130 11.73 0.73 -1.43
CA ILE A 130 11.28 0.00 -2.62
C ILE A 130 12.17 0.38 -3.80
N THR A 131 12.76 -0.65 -4.42
CA THR A 131 13.61 -0.51 -5.61
C THR A 131 12.86 -0.78 -6.91
N GLN A 132 11.77 -1.55 -6.82
CA GLN A 132 10.91 -1.89 -7.95
C GLN A 132 9.47 -1.93 -7.46
N LEU A 133 8.61 -1.15 -8.11
CA LEU A 133 7.17 -1.12 -7.88
C LEU A 133 6.45 -1.23 -9.22
N ASP A 134 5.58 -2.23 -9.35
CA ASP A 134 4.56 -2.26 -10.39
C ASP A 134 3.19 -1.99 -9.77
N ASN A 135 2.49 -1.01 -10.32
CA ASN A 135 1.15 -0.61 -9.89
C ASN A 135 0.20 -0.43 -11.08
N MET A 136 0.57 -0.94 -12.26
CA MET A 136 -0.21 -0.83 -13.49
C MET A 136 -1.66 -1.30 -13.27
N GLY A 137 -2.63 -0.66 -13.91
CA GLY A 137 -4.03 -1.08 -13.85
C GLY A 137 -4.79 -0.65 -12.59
N ASN A 138 -4.15 0.07 -11.65
CA ASN A 138 -4.85 0.76 -10.56
C ASN A 138 -5.23 2.19 -10.96
N ALA A 139 -6.34 2.70 -10.44
CA ALA A 139 -6.75 4.10 -10.64
C ALA A 139 -5.75 5.09 -9.99
N ALA A 140 -5.16 4.71 -8.86
CA ALA A 140 -4.17 5.53 -8.16
C ALA A 140 -2.72 5.38 -8.68
N ALA A 141 -2.49 4.73 -9.83
CA ALA A 141 -1.14 4.39 -10.30
C ALA A 141 -0.22 5.62 -10.45
N ILE A 142 -0.78 6.75 -10.92
CA ILE A 142 -0.05 8.01 -11.10
C ILE A 142 0.44 8.58 -9.76
N TYR A 143 -0.36 8.42 -8.70
CA TYR A 143 -0.12 9.05 -7.41
C TYR A 143 0.95 8.34 -6.59
N VAL A 144 1.02 7.01 -6.68
CA VAL A 144 2.04 6.23 -5.95
C VAL A 144 3.45 6.49 -6.50
N MET A 145 3.56 6.78 -7.80
CA MET A 145 4.85 7.13 -8.42
C MET A 145 5.41 8.45 -7.90
N CYS A 146 4.55 9.46 -7.66
CA CYS A 146 4.97 10.75 -7.10
C CYS A 146 5.50 10.67 -5.66
N VAL A 147 5.14 9.63 -4.89
CA VAL A 147 5.54 9.46 -3.48
C VAL A 147 6.94 8.83 -3.36
N LEU A 148 7.38 8.08 -4.38
CA LEU A 148 8.64 7.33 -4.37
C LEU A 148 9.80 8.04 -5.10
N SER A 149 9.52 9.18 -5.75
CA SER A 149 10.48 10.04 -6.45
C SER A 149 10.99 11.17 -5.57
#